data_AF-A0A2E0DNH8-F1
#
_entry.id   AF-A0A2E0DNH8-F1
#
_cell.length_a   1.000
_cell.length_b   1.000
_cell.length_c   1.000
_cell.angle_alpha   90.00
_cell.angle_beta   90.00
_cell.angle_gamma   90.00
#
_symmetry.space_group_name_H-M   'P 1'
#
loop_
_entity.id
_entity.type
_entity.pdbx_description
1 polymer ?
#
loop_
_entity_poly.entity_id
_entity_poly.type
_entity_poly.pdbx_seq_one_letter_code
_entity_poly.pdbx_strand_id
1 'polypeptide(L)'
;MNEIDCAKVRDCLPDFASGRIENHRSVTIESHLLSCEDCQSELELIQILRAASPVVPVLLADQIENAVFSSRRPWNRSPWGLSAAALVALAVGVGLSRDRPEVIQDVVYDFGVDPEQGELWLTEDSFLAGDLWIEGLSNETLMKLLEELEGEGAA
;
A
#
# COMPACT_ATOMS: atom_id res chain seq x y z
N MET A 1 -27.56 -15.29 -27.16
CA MET A 1 -27.50 -14.53 -25.89
C MET A 1 -26.19 -14.90 -25.25
N ASN A 2 -25.28 -13.93 -25.05
CA ASN A 2 -23.98 -14.20 -24.45
C ASN A 2 -24.20 -14.49 -22.97
N GLU A 3 -24.22 -15.77 -22.63
CA GLU A 3 -24.21 -16.24 -21.27
C GLU A 3 -22.89 -15.77 -20.63
N ILE A 4 -23.00 -14.86 -19.66
CA ILE A 4 -21.85 -14.47 -18.85
C ILE A 4 -21.53 -15.65 -17.93
N ASP A 5 -20.26 -16.05 -17.88
CA ASP A 5 -19.79 -17.10 -16.99
C ASP A 5 -19.72 -16.62 -15.53
N CYS A 6 -19.73 -17.57 -14.59
CA CYS A 6 -19.66 -17.25 -13.16
C CYS A 6 -18.39 -16.46 -12.82
N ALA A 7 -17.25 -16.72 -13.48
CA ALA A 7 -16.00 -16.01 -13.19
C ALA A 7 -16.15 -14.50 -13.42
N LYS A 8 -16.69 -14.09 -14.57
CA LYS A 8 -16.94 -12.68 -14.89
C LYS A 8 -18.00 -12.05 -13.99
N VAL A 9 -19.02 -12.81 -13.60
CA VAL A 9 -20.04 -12.31 -12.67
C VAL A 9 -19.40 -12.00 -11.33
N ARG A 10 -18.61 -12.92 -10.78
CA ARG A 10 -17.92 -12.77 -9.49
C ARG A 10 -16.99 -11.56 -9.48
N ASP A 11 -16.22 -11.35 -10.55
CA ASP A 11 -15.37 -10.16 -10.70
C ASP A 11 -16.18 -8.85 -10.65
N CYS A 12 -17.44 -8.89 -11.09
CA CYS A 12 -18.34 -7.73 -11.11
C CYS A 12 -19.19 -7.59 -9.84
N LEU A 13 -19.31 -8.61 -8.99
CA LEU A 13 -20.21 -8.58 -7.82
C LEU A 13 -19.89 -7.45 -6.81
N PRO A 14 -18.63 -7.09 -6.51
CA PRO A 14 -18.34 -5.98 -5.61
C PRO A 14 -18.85 -4.62 -6.13
N ASP A 15 -18.66 -4.36 -7.42
CA ASP A 15 -19.13 -3.14 -8.06
C ASP A 15 -20.65 -3.14 -8.28
N PHE A 16 -21.22 -4.30 -8.58
CA PHE A 16 -22.67 -4.50 -8.62
C PHE A 16 -23.30 -4.21 -7.25
N ALA A 17 -22.76 -4.80 -6.16
CA ALA A 17 -23.24 -4.57 -4.80
C ALA A 17 -23.10 -3.09 -4.39
N SER A 18 -22.06 -2.39 -4.86
CA SER A 18 -21.87 -0.96 -4.60
C SER A 18 -22.65 -0.02 -5.51
N GLY A 19 -23.42 -0.56 -6.46
CA GLY A 19 -24.18 0.25 -7.42
C GLY A 19 -23.29 1.01 -8.41
N ARG A 20 -22.01 0.63 -8.54
CA ARG A 20 -21.01 1.25 -9.42
C ARG A 20 -20.86 0.48 -10.74
N ILE A 21 -21.96 -0.03 -11.27
CA ILE A 21 -21.96 -0.82 -12.49
C ILE A 21 -22.84 -0.17 -13.56
N GLU A 22 -22.45 -0.32 -14.81
CA GLU A 22 -23.19 0.22 -15.95
C GLU A 22 -24.52 -0.54 -16.13
N ASN A 23 -25.61 0.18 -16.44
CA ASN A 23 -26.97 -0.39 -16.54
C ASN A 23 -27.09 -1.60 -17.49
N HIS A 24 -26.29 -1.68 -18.54
CA HIS A 24 -26.34 -2.81 -19.47
C HIS A 24 -25.69 -4.08 -18.90
N ARG A 25 -24.69 -3.91 -18.03
CA ARG A 25 -24.03 -5.01 -17.31
C ARG A 25 -24.88 -5.48 -16.12
N SER A 26 -25.58 -4.57 -15.43
CA SER A 26 -26.46 -4.94 -14.32
C SER A 26 -27.54 -5.93 -14.76
N VAL A 27 -28.22 -5.68 -15.89
CA VAL A 27 -29.26 -6.60 -16.43
C VAL A 27 -28.69 -7.98 -16.73
N THR A 28 -27.48 -8.04 -17.26
CA THR A 28 -26.82 -9.32 -17.57
C THR A 28 -26.48 -10.09 -16.29
N ILE A 29 -25.96 -9.40 -15.27
CA ILE A 29 -25.64 -10.00 -13.97
C ILE A 29 -26.90 -10.43 -13.22
N GLU A 30 -27.94 -9.60 -13.17
CA GLU A 30 -29.23 -9.93 -12.59
C GLU A 30 -29.82 -11.19 -13.23
N SER A 31 -29.75 -11.30 -14.56
CA SER A 31 -30.24 -12.50 -15.27
C SER A 31 -29.48 -13.78 -14.88
N HIS A 32 -28.16 -13.69 -14.67
CA HIS A 32 -27.35 -14.81 -14.23
C HIS A 32 -27.64 -15.17 -12.77
N LEU A 33 -27.75 -14.16 -11.89
CA LEU A 33 -28.07 -14.33 -10.48
C LEU A 33 -29.40 -15.05 -10.29
N LEU A 34 -30.41 -14.84 -11.14
CA LEU A 34 -31.67 -15.59 -11.06
C LEU A 34 -31.52 -17.11 -11.24
N SER A 35 -30.43 -17.56 -11.86
CA SER A 35 -30.20 -18.97 -12.21
C SER A 35 -29.03 -19.64 -11.49
N CYS A 36 -28.16 -18.89 -10.81
CA CYS A 36 -26.92 -19.40 -10.21
C CYS A 36 -26.88 -19.15 -8.68
N GLU A 37 -27.05 -20.21 -7.90
CA GLU A 37 -27.02 -20.17 -6.42
C GLU A 37 -25.64 -19.78 -5.86
N ASP A 38 -24.55 -20.22 -6.50
CA ASP A 38 -23.19 -19.88 -6.06
C ASP A 38 -22.95 -18.36 -6.14
N CYS A 39 -23.33 -17.74 -7.26
CA CYS A 39 -23.18 -16.29 -7.43
C CYS A 39 -24.13 -15.50 -6.52
N GLN A 40 -25.32 -16.04 -6.18
CA GLN A 40 -26.21 -15.43 -5.19
C GLN A 40 -25.57 -15.44 -3.79
N SER A 41 -25.01 -16.58 -3.39
CA SER A 41 -24.37 -16.77 -2.09
C SER A 41 -23.16 -15.86 -1.91
N GLU A 42 -22.35 -15.70 -2.97
CA GLU A 42 -21.24 -14.74 -2.95
C GLU A 42 -21.71 -13.28 -2.86
N LEU A 43 -22.79 -12.93 -3.58
CA LEU A 43 -23.37 -11.58 -3.48
C LEU A 43 -23.88 -11.30 -2.05
N GLU A 44 -24.53 -12.28 -1.42
CA GLU A 44 -24.99 -12.18 -0.03
C GLU A 44 -23.80 -11.96 0.93
N LEU A 45 -22.71 -12.71 0.78
CA LEU A 45 -21.49 -12.53 1.56
C LEU A 45 -20.94 -11.11 1.41
N ILE A 46 -20.85 -10.60 0.18
CA ILE A 46 -20.38 -9.24 -0.10
C ILE A 46 -21.29 -8.21 0.58
N GLN A 47 -22.61 -8.40 0.55
CA GLN A 47 -23.56 -7.50 1.19
C GLN A 47 -23.40 -7.48 2.72
N ILE A 48 -23.19 -8.66 3.34
CA ILE A 48 -22.92 -8.78 4.79
C ILE A 48 -21.65 -8.02 5.16
N LEU A 49 -20.55 -8.23 4.42
CA LEU A 49 -19.28 -7.57 4.69
C LEU A 49 -19.38 -6.05 4.55
N ARG A 50 -20.14 -5.56 3.56
CA ARG A 50 -20.35 -4.13 3.36
C ARG A 50 -21.24 -3.51 4.42
N ALA A 51 -22.26 -4.23 4.89
CA ALA A 51 -23.10 -3.78 6.00
C ALA A 51 -22.31 -3.71 7.32
N ALA A 52 -21.31 -4.56 7.51
CA ALA A 52 -20.40 -4.54 8.65
C ALA A 52 -19.29 -3.48 8.54
N SER A 53 -19.11 -2.86 7.36
CA SER A 53 -18.04 -1.90 7.14
C SER A 53 -18.27 -0.61 7.96
N PRO A 54 -17.24 -0.10 8.66
CA PRO A 54 -17.40 1.08 9.50
C PRO A 54 -17.78 2.30 8.66
N VAL A 55 -18.69 3.11 9.20
CA VAL A 55 -19.06 4.39 8.59
C VAL A 55 -17.85 5.32 8.65
N VAL A 56 -17.41 5.80 7.48
CA VAL A 56 -16.32 6.79 7.40
C VAL A 56 -16.75 8.07 8.11
N PRO A 57 -16.02 8.55 9.13
CA PRO A 57 -16.33 9.79 9.82
C PRO A 57 -16.39 10.99 8.87
N VAL A 58 -17.37 11.86 9.08
CA VAL A 58 -17.49 13.12 8.33
C VAL A 58 -16.23 13.95 8.55
N LEU A 59 -15.71 14.58 7.49
CA LEU A 59 -14.48 15.38 7.47
C LEU A 59 -13.16 14.61 7.54
N LEU A 60 -13.14 13.27 7.62
CA LEU A 60 -11.87 12.52 7.67
C LEU A 60 -11.02 12.75 6.41
N ALA A 61 -11.67 12.76 5.24
CA ALA A 61 -11.00 13.06 3.98
C ALA A 61 -10.34 14.45 3.99
N ASP A 62 -11.10 15.48 4.42
CA ASP A 62 -10.59 16.86 4.51
C ASP A 62 -9.43 16.97 5.51
N GLN A 63 -9.48 16.23 6.63
CA GLN A 63 -8.41 16.21 7.62
C GLN A 63 -7.12 15.59 7.05
N ILE A 64 -7.24 14.48 6.33
CA ILE A 64 -6.11 13.82 5.66
C ILE A 64 -5.51 14.75 4.60
N GLU A 65 -6.34 15.35 3.75
CA GLU A 65 -5.87 16.30 2.73
C GLU A 65 -5.11 17.46 3.37
N ASN A 66 -5.68 18.08 4.41
CA ASN A 66 -5.03 19.18 5.11
C ASN A 66 -3.69 18.77 5.75
N ALA A 67 -3.63 17.58 6.35
CA ALA A 67 -2.39 17.06 6.92
C ALA A 67 -1.30 16.89 5.84
N VAL A 68 -1.65 16.30 4.69
CA VAL A 68 -0.73 16.11 3.56
C VAL A 68 -0.26 17.43 2.96
N PHE A 69 -1.14 18.44 2.85
CA PHE A 69 -0.73 19.76 2.36
C PHE A 69 0.14 20.52 3.36
N SER A 70 -0.10 20.36 4.67
CA SER A 70 0.67 21.03 5.71
C SER A 70 2.10 20.51 5.83
N SER A 71 2.33 19.21 5.61
CA SER A 71 3.66 18.59 5.64
C SER A 71 4.52 18.97 4.43
N ARG A 72 3.90 19.30 3.30
CA ARG A 72 4.59 19.75 2.08
C ARG A 72 5.02 21.21 2.10
N ARG A 73 4.71 21.98 3.16
CA ARG A 73 5.21 23.34 3.27
C ARG A 73 6.73 23.29 3.46
N PRO A 74 7.52 23.92 2.59
CA PRO A 74 8.96 23.98 2.79
C PRO A 74 9.21 24.66 4.14
N TRP A 75 9.77 23.90 5.08
CA TRP A 75 10.27 24.42 6.34
C TRP A 75 11.10 25.65 6.01
N ASN A 76 10.66 26.83 6.46
CA ASN A 76 11.32 28.10 6.17
C ASN A 76 12.74 28.03 6.76
N ARG A 77 13.70 27.57 5.96
CA ARG A 77 15.11 27.55 6.36
C ARG A 77 15.52 29.00 6.44
N SER A 78 15.58 29.51 7.67
CA SER A 78 16.13 30.82 7.97
C SER A 78 17.47 30.98 7.25
N PRO A 79 17.67 32.04 6.45
CA PRO A 79 18.89 32.22 5.66
C PRO A 79 20.14 32.54 6.50
N TRP A 80 20.06 32.47 7.83
CA TRP A 80 21.12 32.86 8.76
C TRP A 80 22.05 31.70 9.20
N GLY A 81 22.03 30.57 8.49
CA GLY A 81 22.69 29.33 8.94
C GLY A 81 23.80 28.75 8.06
N LEU A 82 24.29 29.44 7.02
CA LEU A 82 25.19 28.82 6.02
C LEU A 82 26.69 29.11 6.15
N SER A 83 27.20 29.49 7.33
CA SER A 83 28.59 29.98 7.42
C SER A 83 29.67 28.98 7.89
N ALA A 84 29.32 27.76 8.34
CA ALA A 84 30.32 26.85 8.94
C ALA A 84 30.77 25.69 8.03
N ALA A 85 29.92 25.16 7.14
CA ALA A 85 30.24 23.94 6.38
C ALA A 85 31.14 24.18 5.16
N ALA A 86 31.17 25.39 4.60
CA ALA A 86 31.94 25.70 3.39
C ALA A 86 33.47 25.57 3.59
N LEU A 87 33.97 25.66 4.82
CA LEU A 87 35.39 25.53 5.12
C LEU A 87 35.88 24.08 5.11
N VAL A 88 35.00 23.10 5.34
CA VAL A 88 35.38 21.67 5.33
C VAL A 88 35.51 21.14 3.89
N ALA A 89 34.71 21.65 2.96
CA ALA A 89 34.72 21.21 1.56
C ALA A 89 35.97 21.65 0.77
N LEU A 90 36.72 22.65 1.23
CA LEU A 90 37.91 23.15 0.53
C LEU A 90 39.18 22.35 0.89
N ALA A 91 39.18 21.61 2.01
CA ALA A 91 40.32 20.78 2.42
C ALA A 91 40.30 19.37 1.80
N VAL A 92 39.13 18.89 1.35
CA VAL A 92 38.97 17.63 0.62
C VAL A 92 38.92 17.99 -0.86
N GLY A 93 40.06 17.96 -1.54
CA GLY A 93 40.19 18.30 -2.95
C GLY A 93 39.28 17.46 -3.85
N VAL A 94 38.05 17.92 -4.10
CA VAL A 94 37.17 17.39 -5.14
C VAL A 94 37.54 18.13 -6.43
N GLY A 95 38.26 17.42 -7.30
CA GLY A 95 38.60 17.90 -8.63
C GLY A 95 37.35 18.22 -9.44
N LEU A 96 37.38 19.37 -10.11
CA LEU A 96 36.39 19.75 -11.13
C LEU A 96 36.58 18.84 -12.36
N SER A 97 36.05 17.62 -12.30
CA SER A 97 35.82 16.82 -13.50
C SER A 97 34.53 17.31 -14.15
N ARG A 98 34.72 18.08 -15.21
CA ARG A 98 33.66 18.53 -16.11
C ARG A 98 33.27 17.35 -16.99
N ASP A 99 32.46 16.46 -16.45
CA ASP A 99 31.69 15.52 -17.26
C ASP A 99 30.22 15.78 -17.01
N ARG A 100 29.45 15.84 -18.09
CA ARG A 100 28.03 16.17 -18.09
C ARG A 100 27.28 14.84 -17.99
N PRO A 101 26.69 14.46 -16.85
CA PRO A 101 25.73 13.37 -16.86
C PRO A 101 24.41 13.94 -17.37
N GLU A 102 23.85 13.32 -18.40
CA GLU A 102 22.41 13.39 -18.63
C GLU A 102 21.71 13.00 -17.33
N VAL A 103 20.95 13.95 -16.79
CA VAL A 103 20.12 13.75 -15.60
C VAL A 103 18.98 12.82 -16.01
N ILE A 104 19.22 11.51 -15.91
CA ILE A 104 18.13 10.56 -15.66
C ILE A 104 17.70 10.87 -14.24
N GLN A 105 16.58 11.57 -14.14
CA GLN A 105 15.94 11.88 -12.88
C GLN A 105 15.31 10.58 -12.36
N ASP A 106 16.14 9.69 -11.84
CA ASP A 106 15.67 8.60 -10.99
C ASP A 106 15.30 9.28 -9.67
N VAL A 107 14.00 9.60 -9.54
CA VAL A 107 13.44 10.15 -8.31
C VAL A 107 13.43 9.01 -7.31
N VAL A 108 14.59 8.74 -6.71
CA VAL A 108 14.64 8.08 -5.41
C VAL A 108 13.94 9.07 -4.46
N TYR A 109 12.67 8.80 -4.19
CA TYR A 109 11.95 9.46 -3.12
C TYR A 109 12.71 9.16 -1.83
N ASP A 110 13.52 10.12 -1.41
CA ASP A 110 14.10 10.17 -0.07
C ASP A 110 12.94 10.40 0.89
N PHE A 111 12.29 9.32 1.33
CA PHE A 111 11.48 9.35 2.53
C PHE A 111 12.45 9.71 3.65
N GLY A 112 12.48 10.99 4.03
CA GLY A 112 13.13 11.43 5.25
C GLY A 112 12.46 10.76 6.43
N VAL A 113 12.88 9.53 6.73
CA VAL A 113 12.51 8.80 7.93
C VAL A 113 13.24 9.49 9.07
N ASP A 114 12.49 10.25 9.85
CA ASP A 114 12.92 10.68 11.17
C ASP A 114 13.05 9.42 12.04
N PRO A 115 14.26 9.00 12.45
CA PRO A 115 14.45 7.75 13.21
C PRO A 115 13.86 7.83 14.63
N GLU A 116 13.35 8.99 15.05
CA GLU A 116 12.71 9.20 16.36
C GLU A 116 11.19 8.87 16.34
N GLN A 117 10.60 8.61 15.17
CA GLN A 117 9.22 8.10 15.06
C GLN A 117 9.24 6.60 14.80
N GLY A 118 9.56 5.84 15.85
CA GLY A 118 9.14 4.44 15.94
C GLY A 118 7.63 4.34 15.77
N GLU A 119 7.19 3.27 15.09
CA GLU A 119 5.80 2.96 14.70
C GLU A 119 5.31 3.58 13.37
N LEU A 120 6.09 3.38 12.29
CA LEU A 120 5.60 3.55 10.91
C LEU A 120 4.75 2.36 10.41
N TRP A 121 4.52 1.37 11.27
CA TRP A 121 3.55 0.30 11.07
C TRP A 121 2.72 0.27 12.34
N LEU A 122 1.40 0.41 12.21
CA LEU A 122 0.49 0.22 13.32
C LEU A 122 0.80 -1.15 13.91
N THR A 123 1.38 -1.18 15.11
CA THR A 123 1.84 -2.38 15.81
C THR A 123 0.69 -3.37 16.05
N GLU A 124 -0.55 -2.93 15.83
CA GLU A 124 -1.80 -3.69 15.94
C GLU A 124 -2.21 -4.45 14.67
N ASP A 125 -1.56 -4.21 13.51
CA ASP A 125 -1.89 -4.85 12.22
C ASP A 125 -0.94 -6.02 11.86
N SER A 126 -0.24 -6.62 12.84
CA SER A 126 0.65 -7.78 12.58
C SER A 126 -0.12 -8.95 11.94
N PHE A 127 -1.41 -9.09 12.25
CA PHE A 127 -2.29 -10.09 11.63
C PHE A 127 -2.49 -9.89 10.11
N LEU A 128 -2.59 -8.63 9.65
CA LEU A 128 -2.71 -8.31 8.22
C LEU A 128 -1.36 -8.32 7.50
N ALA A 129 -0.27 -8.05 8.23
CA ALA A 129 1.10 -8.10 7.72
C ALA A 129 1.66 -9.52 7.54
N GLY A 130 0.88 -10.55 7.89
CA GLY A 130 1.32 -11.95 7.78
C GLY A 130 2.39 -12.27 8.81
N ASP A 131 2.22 -11.81 10.05
CA ASP A 131 3.11 -12.18 11.15
C ASP A 131 3.22 -13.71 11.22
N LEU A 132 4.45 -14.20 11.12
CA LEU A 132 4.75 -15.61 11.21
C LEU A 132 4.51 -16.01 12.67
N TRP A 133 3.54 -16.89 12.91
CA TRP A 133 3.26 -17.43 14.24
C TRP A 133 4.36 -18.42 14.65
N ILE A 134 5.57 -17.90 14.92
CA ILE A 134 6.76 -18.67 15.31
C ILE A 134 6.55 -19.36 16.66
N GLU A 135 5.72 -18.78 17.54
CA GLU A 135 5.47 -19.26 18.91
C GLU A 135 4.80 -20.65 18.97
N GLY A 136 4.15 -21.10 17.88
CA GLY A 136 3.50 -22.41 17.79
C GLY A 136 4.31 -23.48 17.06
N LEU A 137 5.47 -23.13 16.51
CA LEU A 137 6.28 -24.05 15.72
C LEU A 137 7.23 -24.84 16.61
N SER A 138 7.36 -26.12 16.29
CA SER A 138 8.34 -26.99 16.93
C SER A 138 9.76 -26.65 16.49
N ASN A 139 10.75 -26.96 17.34
CA ASN A 139 12.15 -26.63 17.10
C ASN A 139 12.69 -27.23 15.79
N GLU A 140 12.22 -28.40 15.38
CA GLU A 140 12.59 -28.99 14.09
C GLU A 140 12.07 -28.20 12.89
N THR A 141 10.88 -27.61 13.00
CA THR A 141 10.30 -26.80 11.94
C THR A 141 11.02 -25.47 11.82
N LEU A 142 11.39 -24.87 12.96
CA LEU A 142 12.19 -23.65 13.00
C LEU A 142 13.57 -23.85 12.40
N MET A 143 14.25 -24.95 12.70
CA MET A 143 15.56 -25.26 12.10
C MET A 143 15.47 -25.43 10.59
N LYS A 144 14.42 -26.09 10.09
CA LYS A 144 14.22 -26.29 8.65
C LYS A 144 13.98 -24.98 7.90
N LEU A 145 13.16 -24.07 8.47
CA LEU A 145 12.96 -22.74 7.90
C LEU A 145 14.26 -21.93 7.85
N LEU A 146 15.11 -22.07 8.87
CA LEU A 146 16.40 -21.38 8.95
C LEU A 146 17.37 -21.88 7.87
N GLU A 147 17.41 -23.20 7.63
CA GLU A 147 18.20 -23.81 6.55
C GLU A 147 17.73 -23.37 5.15
N GLU A 148 16.42 -23.28 4.92
CA GLU A 148 15.85 -22.80 3.66
C GLU A 148 16.23 -21.32 3.40
N LEU A 149 16.09 -20.44 4.39
CA LEU A 149 16.42 -19.02 4.26
C LEU A 149 17.92 -18.75 4.07
N GLU A 150 18.79 -19.48 4.76
CA GLU A 150 20.23 -19.36 4.58
C GLU A 150 20.70 -19.92 3.23
N GLY A 151 20.02 -20.95 2.72
CA GLY A 151 20.29 -21.53 1.40
C GLY A 151 19.92 -20.61 0.24
N GLU A 152 18.88 -19.78 0.40
CA GLU A 152 18.37 -18.90 -0.67
C GLU A 152 19.13 -17.56 -0.80
N GLY A 153 19.99 -17.22 0.17
CA GLY A 153 20.83 -16.01 0.17
C GLY A 153 22.20 -16.15 -0.51
N ALA A 154 22.49 -17.30 -1.14
CA ALA A 154 23.82 -17.62 -1.70
C ALA A 154 23.83 -17.79 -3.23
N ALA A 155 23.12 -16.93 -3.97
CA ALA A 155 23.21 -16.82 -5.43
C ALA A 155 23.46 -15.38 -5.88
#